data_AF-A0A0F8ZJ88-F1
#
_entry.id   AF-A0A0F8ZJ88-F1
#
_cell.length_a   1.000
_cell.length_b   1.000
_cell.length_c   1.000
_cell.angle_alpha   90.00
_cell.angle_beta   90.00
_cell.angle_gamma   90.00
#
_symmetry.space_group_name_H-M   'P 1'
#
loop_
_entity.id
_entity.type
_entity.pdbx_description
1 polymer ?
#
loop_
_entity_poly.entity_id
_entity_poly.type
_entity_poly.pdbx_seq_one_letter_code
_entity_poly.pdbx_strand_id
1 'polypeptide(L)' 'MSEEVDRKLYAHYKGLTEGAMKTGNSVRDKLIVSDAKKHLADLVNKTKKNNPNFVFEDKPKVETKPKVSK' A
#
# COMPACT_ATOMS: atom_id res chain seq x y z
N MET A 1 -7.29 -15.78 2.35
CA MET A 1 -6.46 -14.75 1.68
C MET A 1 -5.01 -15.11 1.95
N SER A 2 -4.16 -15.15 0.92
CA SER A 2 -2.75 -15.46 1.09
C SER A 2 -1.99 -14.22 1.55
N GLU A 3 -1.03 -14.41 2.46
CA GLU A 3 -0.20 -13.33 3.02
C GLU A 3 0.48 -12.44 1.97
N GLU A 4 0.78 -12.99 0.78
CA GLU A 4 1.36 -12.24 -0.33
C GLU A 4 0.40 -11.16 -0.88
N VAL A 5 -0.90 -11.46 -0.93
CA VAL A 5 -1.93 -10.52 -1.38
C VAL A 5 -2.04 -9.37 -0.39
N ASP A 6 -2.02 -9.67 0.92
CA ASP A 6 -2.10 -8.67 1.98
C ASP A 6 -0.86 -7.75 1.96
N ARG A 7 0.35 -8.28 1.71
CA ARG A 7 1.57 -7.45 1.54
C ARG A 7 1.48 -6.52 0.33
N LYS A 8 1.01 -7.02 -0.82
CA LYS A 8 0.86 -6.20 -2.04
C LYS A 8 -0.16 -5.09 -1.84
N LEU A 9 -1.29 -5.40 -1.20
CA LEU A 9 -2.31 -4.40 -0.86
C LEU A 9 -1.77 -3.36 0.11
N TYR A 10 -1.05 -3.79 1.15
CA TYR A 10 -0.42 -2.86 2.09
C TYR A 10 0.54 -1.90 1.40
N ALA A 11 1.44 -2.40 0.55
CA ALA A 11 2.37 -1.56 -0.22
C ALA A 11 1.63 -0.58 -1.15
N HIS A 12 0.55 -1.04 -1.79
CA HIS A 12 -0.28 -0.20 -2.65
C HIS A 12 -0.93 0.96 -1.87
N TYR A 13 -1.66 0.65 -0.79
CA TYR A 13 -2.33 1.68 0.01
C TYR A 13 -1.32 2.60 0.71
N LYS A 14 -0.17 2.09 1.16
CA LYS A 14 0.91 2.91 1.73
C LYS A 14 1.42 3.92 0.69
N GLY A 15 1.69 3.47 -0.54
CA GLY A 15 2.07 4.36 -1.63
C GLY A 15 1.01 5.44 -1.93
N LEU A 16 -0.29 5.10 -1.88
CA LEU A 16 -1.36 6.08 -2.03
C LEU A 16 -1.33 7.14 -0.91
N THR A 17 -1.09 6.73 0.33
CA THR A 17 -0.99 7.68 1.45
C THR A 17 0.25 8.58 1.39
N GLU A 18 1.34 8.11 0.79
CA GLU A 18 2.57 8.87 0.55
C GLU A 18 2.47 9.81 -0.65
N GLY A 19 1.33 9.80 -1.36
CA GLY A 19 1.09 10.68 -2.50
C GLY A 19 1.72 10.19 -3.79
N ALA A 20 1.95 8.87 -3.92
CA ALA A 20 2.40 8.25 -5.18
C ALA A 20 1.38 8.45 -6.32
N MET A 21 0.12 8.71 -5.99
CA MET A 21 -0.93 9.06 -6.95
C MET A 21 -1.44 10.47 -6.66
N LYS A 22 -1.24 11.39 -7.62
CA LYS A 22 -1.82 12.73 -7.61
C LYS A 22 -2.66 12.91 -8.85
N THR A 23 -3.93 13.27 -8.65
CA THR A 23 -4.88 13.47 -9.74
C THR A 23 -4.97 14.95 -10.17
N GLY A 24 -4.30 15.86 -9.45
CA GLY A 24 -4.37 17.30 -9.69
C GLY A 24 -5.58 17.98 -9.05
N ASN A 25 -6.48 17.21 -8.43
CA ASN A 25 -7.60 17.72 -7.64
C ASN A 25 -7.34 17.47 -6.15
N SER A 26 -7.10 18.55 -5.39
CA SER A 26 -6.75 18.47 -3.97
C SER A 26 -7.82 17.79 -3.11
N VAL A 27 -9.11 17.92 -3.45
CA VAL A 27 -10.20 17.26 -2.70
C VAL A 27 -10.17 15.76 -2.97
N ARG A 28 -10.02 15.37 -4.24
CA ARG A 28 -9.94 13.96 -4.64
C ARG A 28 -8.71 13.29 -4.04
N ASP A 29 -7.55 13.95 -4.08
CA ASP A 29 -6.32 13.43 -3.50
C ASP A 29 -6.45 13.23 -1.98
N LYS A 30 -7.08 14.18 -1.27
CA LYS A 30 -7.39 14.03 0.17
C LYS A 30 -8.32 12.85 0.45
N LEU A 31 -9.34 12.63 -0.39
CA LEU A 31 -10.25 11.49 -0.27
C LEU A 31 -9.52 10.17 -0.49
N ILE A 32 -8.67 10.07 -1.52
CA ILE A 32 -7.85 8.89 -1.81
C ILE A 32 -6.94 8.56 -0.63
N VAL A 33 -6.24 9.56 -0.07
CA VAL A 33 -5.37 9.36 1.10
C VAL A 33 -6.17 8.92 2.32
N SER A 34 -7.33 9.53 2.56
CA SER A 34 -8.21 9.16 3.69
C SER A 34 -8.72 7.73 3.57
N ASP A 35 -9.15 7.34 2.38
CA ASP A 35 -9.64 6.00 2.09
C ASP A 35 -8.52 4.95 2.21
N ALA A 36 -7.35 5.22 1.63
CA ALA A 36 -6.18 4.36 1.74
C ALA A 36 -5.74 4.17 3.21
N LYS A 37 -5.81 5.21 4.05
CA LYS A 37 -5.54 5.07 5.49
C LYS A 37 -6.52 4.13 6.19
N LYS A 38 -7.81 4.19 5.85
CA LYS A 38 -8.82 3.28 6.42
C LYS A 38 -8.53 1.83 6.00
N HIS A 39 -8.23 1.61 4.72
CA HIS A 39 -7.91 0.28 4.21
C HIS A 39 -6.63 -0.28 4.83
N LEU A 40 -5.59 0.53 5.04
CA LEU A 40 -4.37 0.11 5.76
C LEU A 40 -4.69 -0.31 7.20
N ALA A 41 -5.48 0.49 7.93
CA ALA A 41 -5.85 0.17 9.30
C ALA A 41 -6.66 -1.14 9.37
N ASP A 42 -7.59 -1.35 8.44
CA ASP A 42 -8.38 -2.59 8.36
C ASP A 42 -7.49 -3.80 8.03
N LEU A 43 -6.57 -3.68 7.07
CA LEU A 43 -5.58 -4.69 6.75
C LEU A 43 -4.71 -5.06 7.95
N VAL A 44 -4.21 -4.06 8.67
CA VAL A 44 -3.40 -4.24 9.88
C VAL A 44 -4.20 -4.90 10.99
N ASN A 45 -5.45 -4.48 11.22
CA ASN A 45 -6.30 -5.11 12.23
C ASN A 45 -6.64 -6.56 11.89
N LYS A 46 -6.95 -6.84 10.61
CA LYS A 46 -7.28 -8.18 10.13
C LYS A 46 -6.08 -9.11 10.22
N THR A 47 -4.90 -8.65 9.80
CA THR A 47 -3.66 -9.44 9.92
C THR A 47 -3.25 -9.62 11.37
N LYS A 48 -3.28 -8.57 12.21
CA LYS A 48 -2.99 -8.70 13.66
C LYS A 48 -3.91 -9.70 14.36
N LYS A 49 -5.18 -9.76 13.97
CA LYS A 49 -6.17 -10.71 14.52
C LYS A 49 -5.86 -12.16 14.11
N ASN A 50 -5.38 -12.39 12.88
CA ASN A 50 -5.11 -13.73 12.36
C ASN A 50 -3.69 -14.23 12.63
N ASN A 51 -2.71 -13.31 12.61
CA ASN A 51 -1.29 -13.57 12.84
C ASN A 51 -0.67 -12.34 13.54
N PRO A 52 -0.62 -12.31 14.89
CA PRO A 52 -0.08 -11.17 15.64
C PRO A 52 1.42 -10.93 15.44
N ASN A 53 2.16 -11.91 14.92
CA ASN A 53 3.58 -11.79 14.54
C ASN A 53 3.79 -11.34 13.09
N PHE A 54 2.72 -11.13 12.31
CA PHE A 54 2.85 -10.71 10.92
C PHE A 54 3.14 -9.22 10.83
N VAL A 55 4.37 -8.91 10.42
CA VAL A 55 4.81 -7.55 10.16
C VAL A 55 4.74 -7.32 8.65
N PHE A 56 4.07 -6.24 8.24
CA PHE A 56 4.17 -5.76 6.87
C PHE A 56 5.56 -5.14 6.68
N GLU A 57 6.54 -5.98 6.39
CA GLU A 57 7.85 -5.51 5.96
C GLU A 57 7.72 -4.86 4.59
N ASP A 58 8.06 -3.57 4.54
CA ASP A 58 8.47 -2.90 3.32
C ASP A 58 9.76 -3.58 2.84
N LYS A 59 9.62 -4.70 2.11
CA LYS A 59 10.78 -5.23 1.39
C LYS A 59 11.24 -4.09 0.46
N PRO A 60 12.50 -3.63 0.58
CA PRO A 60 12.98 -2.53 -0.25
C PRO A 60 12.72 -2.87 -1.70
N LYS A 61 11.99 -1.97 -2.34
CA LYS A 61 11.61 -2.01 -3.75
C LYS A 61 12.89 -2.24 -4.57
N VAL A 62 13.10 -3.46 -5.02
CA VAL A 62 14.13 -3.74 -6.03
C VAL A 62 13.70 -2.91 -7.24
N GLU A 63 14.44 -1.84 -7.50
CA GLU A 63 14.33 -0.98 -8.67
C GLU A 63 14.57 -1.82 -9.94
N THR A 64 13.57 -2.53 -10.43
CA THR A 64 13.59 -2.94 -11.83
C THR A 64 13.19 -1.73 -12.66
N LYS A 65 14.19 -0.86 -12.90
CA LYS A 65 14.21 0.12 -13.99
C LYS A 65 13.60 -0.54 -15.24
N PRO A 66 12.70 0.13 -15.98
CA PRO A 66 12.28 -0.39 -17.27
C PRO A 66 13.52 -0.43 -18.16
N LYS A 67 14.02 -1.63 -18.46
CA LYS A 67 15.03 -1.80 -19.49
C LYS A 67 14.31 -1.62 -20.82
N VAL A 68 14.19 -0.37 -21.25
CA VAL A 68 13.84 -0.02 -22.63
C VAL A 68 14.99 -0.55 -23.48
N SER A 69 14.83 -1.77 -23.98
CA SER A 69 15.70 -2.29 -25.03
C SER A 69 15.15 -1.77 -26.37
N LYS A 70 15.92 -0.81 -26.88
CA LYS A 70 16.12 -0.32 -28.25
C LYS A 70 15.34 -1.00 -29.39
#